data_AF-G2XDH5-F1
#
_entry.id   AF-G2XDH5-F1
#
_cell.length_a   1.000
_cell.length_b   1.000
_cell.length_c   1.000
_cell.angle_alpha   90.00
_cell.angle_beta   90.00
_cell.angle_gamma   90.00
#
_symmetry.space_group_name_H-M   'P 1'
#
loop_
_entity.id
_entity.type
_entity.pdbx_description
1 polymer ?
#
loop_
_entity_poly.entity_id
_entity_poly.type
_entity_poly.pdbx_seq_one_letter_code
_entity_poly.pdbx_strand_id
1 'polypeptide(L)' 'MVSIIIHASYSDERLIQEFLNELFASDVSIMRKRGRFIINAPRALTESQISRLQRTVRVEHFDQGG' A
#
# COMPACT_ATOMS: atom_id res chain seq x y z
N MET A 1 10.17 3.16 10.71
CA MET A 1 8.92 2.67 10.09
C MET A 1 8.27 3.84 9.41
N VAL A 2 7.74 3.65 8.20
CA VAL A 2 7.03 4.69 7.46
C VAL A 2 5.56 4.30 7.34
N SER A 3 4.68 5.30 7.32
CA SER A 3 3.26 5.11 7.05
C SER A 3 2.94 5.49 5.61
N ILE A 4 2.37 4.54 4.88
CA ILE A 4 1.98 4.68 3.48
C ILE A 4 0.45 4.67 3.45
N ILE A 5 -0.16 5.69 2.87
CA ILE A 5 -1.61 5.79 2.74
C ILE A 5 -1.98 5.54 1.29
N ILE A 6 -2.76 4.48 1.06
CA ILE A 6 -3.32 4.14 -0.26
C ILE A 6 -4.83 4.36 -0.20
N HIS A 7 -5.33 5.17 -1.11
CA HIS A 7 -6.77 5.26 -1.38
C HIS A 7 -7.10 4.30 -2.50
N ALA A 8 -7.90 3.27 -2.22
CA ALA A 8 -8.29 2.26 -3.19
C ALA A 8 -9.67 1.67 -2.84
N SER A 9 -10.27 0.97 -3.80
CA SER A 9 -11.60 0.37 -3.62
C SER A 9 -11.56 -0.82 -2.66
N TYR A 10 -12.72 -1.17 -2.06
CA TYR A 10 -12.84 -2.31 -1.13
C TYR A 10 -12.32 -3.61 -1.76
N SER A 11 -12.59 -3.81 -3.05
CA SER A 11 -12.22 -5.02 -3.80
C SER A 11 -10.71 -5.17 -4.01
N ASP A 12 -9.93 -4.12 -3.82
CA ASP A 12 -8.48 -4.12 -4.09
C ASP A 12 -7.65 -4.51 -2.85
N GLU A 13 -8.27 -4.65 -1.67
CA GLU A 13 -7.57 -4.94 -0.40
C GLU A 13 -6.66 -6.18 -0.51
N ARG A 14 -7.18 -7.26 -1.09
CA ARG A 14 -6.43 -8.52 -1.25
C ARG A 14 -5.22 -8.35 -2.17
N LEU A 15 -5.38 -7.61 -3.27
CA LEU A 15 -4.30 -7.35 -4.22
C LEU A 15 -3.23 -6.45 -3.62
N ILE A 16 -3.62 -5.44 -2.84
CA ILE A 16 -2.70 -4.59 -2.07
C ILE A 16 -1.92 -5.44 -1.07
N GLN A 17 -2.60 -6.32 -0.35
CA GLN A 17 -1.96 -7.19 0.64
C GLN A 17 -0.99 -8.18 0.01
N GLU A 18 -1.38 -8.84 -1.09
CA GLU A 18 -0.50 -9.74 -1.84
C GLU A 18 0.74 -8.99 -2.38
N PHE A 19 0.55 -7.79 -2.94
CA PHE A 19 1.65 -6.95 -3.41
C PHE A 19 2.62 -6.53 -2.30
N LEU A 20 2.10 -6.12 -1.15
CA LEU A 20 2.93 -5.71 -0.02
C LEU A 20 3.67 -6.88 0.61
N ASN A 21 3.03 -8.05 0.69
CA ASN A 21 3.67 -9.28 1.14
C ASN A 21 4.78 -9.72 0.17
N GLU A 22 4.61 -9.55 -1.14
CA GLU A 22 5.68 -9.80 -2.13
C GLU A 22 6.89 -8.85 -1.90
N LEU A 23 6.63 -7.60 -1.53
CA LEU A 23 7.68 -6.58 -1.38
C LEU A 23 8.42 -6.60 -0.03
N PHE A 24 7.69 -6.88 1.05
CA PHE A 24 8.18 -6.71 2.43
C PHE A 24 8.05 -7.97 3.29
N ALA A 25 7.64 -9.11 2.69
CA ALA A 25 7.24 -10.30 3.44
C ALA A 25 6.17 -9.96 4.50
N SER A 26 6.11 -10.70 5.61
CA SER A 26 5.12 -10.51 6.68
C SER A 26 5.39 -9.29 7.59
N ASP A 27 6.34 -8.42 7.27
CA ASP A 27 6.72 -7.25 8.09
C ASP A 27 5.88 -5.99 7.83
N VAL A 28 4.74 -6.16 7.16
CA VAL A 28 3.80 -5.07 6.83
C VAL A 28 2.50 -5.23 7.60
N SER A 29 2.07 -4.14 8.24
CA SER A 29 0.76 -4.03 8.87
C SER A 29 -0.15 -3.18 7.99
N ILE A 30 -1.33 -3.71 7.65
CA ILE A 30 -2.37 -2.97 6.91
C ILE A 30 -3.50 -2.66 7.89
N MET A 31 -3.76 -1.37 8.08
CA MET A 31 -4.90 -0.87 8.84
C MET A 31 -5.87 -0.17 7.91
N ARG A 32 -7.13 -0.58 7.98
CA ARG A 32 -8.17 0.00 7.14
C ARG A 32 -8.96 1.08 7.88
N LYS A 33 -9.15 2.24 7.25
CA LYS A 33 -9.94 3.33 7.84
C LYS A 33 -10.67 4.14 6.76
N ARG A 34 -12.02 4.09 6.77
CA ARG A 34 -12.90 4.92 5.92
C ARG A 34 -12.53 4.92 4.41
N GLY A 35 -12.30 3.74 3.83
CA GLY A 35 -11.94 3.62 2.40
C GLY A 35 -10.47 3.90 2.08
N ARG A 36 -9.62 4.03 3.10
CA ARG A 36 -8.17 4.16 2.96
C ARG A 36 -7.47 2.97 3.61
N PHE A 37 -6.37 2.55 3.00
CA PHE A 37 -5.45 1.57 3.54
C PHE A 37 -4.22 2.31 4.06
N ILE A 38 -4.00 2.23 5.37
CA ILE A 38 -2.82 2.75 6.04
C ILE A 38 -1.89 1.58 6.25
N ILE A 39 -0.72 1.63 5.63
CA ILE A 39 0.26 0.56 5.64
C ILE A 39 1.46 1.03 6.44
N ASN A 40 1.86 0.25 7.43
CA ASN A 40 3.11 0.46 8.14
C ASN A 40 4.14 -0.50 7.56
N ALA A 41 5.14 0.08 6.91
CA ALA A 41 6.21 -0.64 6.24
C ALA A 41 7.57 -0.30 6.85
N PRO A 42 8.57 -1.21 6.74
CA PRO A 42 9.91 -0.96 7.25
C PRO A 42 10.61 0.20 6.51
N ARG A 43 10.27 0.43 5.24
CA ARG A 43 10.79 1.53 4.40
C ARG A 43 9.75 2.03 3.40
N ALA A 44 10.02 3.19 2.81
CA ALA A 44 9.21 3.73 1.72
C ALA A 44 9.28 2.84 0.47
N LEU A 45 8.19 2.86 -0.31
CA LEU A 45 8.15 2.33 -1.67
C LEU A 45 8.95 3.24 -2.62
N THR A 46 9.68 2.63 -3.56
CA THR A 46 10.33 3.37 -4.65
C THR A 46 9.31 3.76 -5.72
N GLU A 47 9.64 4.73 -6.57
CA GLU A 47 8.77 5.14 -7.69
C GLU A 47 8.35 3.99 -8.61
N SER A 48 9.26 3.03 -8.85
CA SER A 48 8.98 1.82 -9.63
C SER A 48 7.94 0.92 -8.94
N GLN A 49 8.06 0.76 -7.61
CA GLN A 49 7.11 -0.01 -6.82
C GLN A 49 5.74 0.68 -6.78
N ILE A 50 5.71 2.01 -6.66
CA ILE A 50 4.48 2.81 -6.69
C ILE A 50 3.80 2.67 -8.06
N SER A 51 4.55 2.79 -9.14
CA SER A 51 4.03 2.62 -10.50
C SER A 51 3.47 1.21 -10.73
N ARG A 52 4.14 0.17 -10.19
CA ARG A 52 3.64 -1.21 -10.28
C ARG A 52 2.34 -1.37 -9.49
N LEU A 53 2.28 -0.84 -8.27
CA LEU A 53 1.08 -0.86 -7.42
C LEU A 53 -0.11 -0.17 -8.12
N GLN A 54 0.09 1.02 -8.67
CA GLN A 54 -0.93 1.79 -9.39
C GLN A 54 -1.44 1.10 -10.67
N ARG A 55 -0.67 0.18 -11.24
CA ARG A 55 -1.10 -0.67 -12.38
C ARG A 55 -1.90 -1.89 -11.92
N THR A 56 -1.59 -2.43 -10.74
CA THR A 56 -2.25 -3.61 -10.20
C THR A 56 -3.59 -3.27 -9.56
N VAL A 57 -3.70 -2.12 -8.91
CA VAL A 57 -4.92 -1.67 -8.21
C VAL A 57 -5.27 -0.23 -8.59
N ARG A 58 -6.56 0.11 -8.58
CA ARG A 58 -7.01 1.49 -8.81
C ARG A 58 -6.70 2.34 -7.58
N VAL A 59 -5.45 2.77 -7.46
CA VAL A 59 -5.03 3.73 -6.44
C VAL A 59 -5.49 5.12 -6.88
N GLU A 60 -6.43 5.70 -6.13
CA GLU A 60 -6.90 7.07 -6.36
C GLU A 60 -5.90 8.10 -5.84
N HIS A 61 -5.23 7.78 -4.73
CA HIS A 61 -4.27 8.67 -4.08
C HIS A 61 -3.25 7.88 -3.27
N PHE A 62 -2.01 8.36 -3.29
CA PHE A 62 -0.87 7.75 -2.63
C PHE A 62 -0.07 8.81 -1.89
N ASP A 63 0.15 8.59 -0.59
CA ASP A 63 0.92 9.48 0.28
C ASP A 63 1.88 8.66 1.15
N GLN A 64 3.10 9.15 1.35
CA GLN A 64 4.09 8.54 2.23
C GLN A 64 4.55 9.60 3.23
N GLY A 65 4.09 9.48 4.47
CA GLY A 65 4.55 10.33 5.55
C GLY A 65 6.00 9.99 5.88
N GLY A 66 6.90 10.95 5.65
CA GLY A 66 8.31 10.92 6.04
C GLY A 66 8.51 11.24 7.51
#